data_AF-A0A7W5AHW7-F1
#
_entry.id   AF-A0A7W5AHW7-F1
#
_cell.length_a   1.000
_cell.length_b   1.000
_cell.length_c   1.000
_cell.angle_alpha   90.00
_cell.angle_beta   90.00
_cell.angle_gamma   90.00
#
_symmetry.space_group_name_H-M   'P 1'
#
loop_
_entity.id
_entity.type
_entity.pdbx_description
1 polymer ?
#
loop_
_entity_poly.entity_id
_entity_poly.type
_entity_poly.pdbx_seq_one_letter_code
_entity_poly.pdbx_strand_id
1 'polypeptide(L)'
;MVASGTATARYEDAHAIHVVARGLKPGTVHYYRFRARGHISQVGRTRTAPASGTFGPDLRIAVASCANYESGYYTAYRRMAEDRPDLVLFLGDYIYEESRSPGRVRTHAGGETVTLADYRRRYAQYRTDPDLRAAHAAAPWIVVPDDHEVENNYAKLTRANNRPVLSASRWRARQAAAYRAFYENMPLRSATFQRRVHWGRLATFHMLDTRRFRDDQACGDYWKVCGAAELPGRTITGAAQEKWLLDGLARHYGTWDVLGQQVFFAQFADRADLYVDQLERGRHAAHRDPVRPREPASAVLLRAARLHARDARPGPGTGGLPYPPGGDPAGSARRHACLLRHRGGAPGSAPAVTGARAARVRNRRRGRSSAGTVGSATVARQCRPPHSTASW
;
A
#
# COMPACT_ATOMS: atom_id res chain seq x y z
N MET A 1 25.61 15.14 -19.22
CA MET A 1 24.64 14.05 -19.52
C MET A 1 25.31 12.74 -19.14
N VAL A 2 24.69 11.87 -18.33
CA VAL A 2 25.32 10.63 -17.84
C VAL A 2 24.85 9.36 -18.55
N ALA A 3 23.72 9.42 -19.26
CA ALA A 3 23.20 8.35 -20.11
C ALA A 3 22.20 8.95 -21.12
N SER A 4 22.05 8.31 -22.29
CA SER A 4 21.04 8.61 -23.30
C SER A 4 20.73 7.37 -24.12
N GLY A 5 19.59 7.34 -24.80
CA GLY A 5 19.21 6.24 -25.68
C GLY A 5 17.90 6.52 -26.42
N THR A 6 17.51 5.59 -27.28
CA THR A 6 16.27 5.64 -28.07
C THR A 6 15.44 4.40 -27.76
N ALA A 7 14.12 4.59 -27.68
CA ALA A 7 13.16 3.50 -27.57
C ALA A 7 12.01 3.75 -28.56
N THR A 8 11.48 2.68 -29.16
CA THR A 8 10.35 2.77 -30.08
C THR A 8 9.05 2.62 -29.30
N ALA A 9 8.27 3.69 -29.22
CA ALA A 9 6.91 3.65 -28.71
C ALA A 9 5.98 3.02 -29.75
N ARG A 10 5.28 1.94 -29.39
CA ARG A 10 4.44 1.18 -30.32
C ARG A 10 2.95 1.41 -30.11
N TYR A 11 2.16 1.37 -31.18
CA TYR A 11 0.72 1.56 -31.11
C TYR A 11 0.05 0.49 -30.24
N GLU A 12 0.49 -0.77 -30.35
CA GLU A 12 -0.08 -1.88 -29.58
C GLU A 12 0.01 -1.66 -28.07
N ASP A 13 0.99 -0.89 -27.58
CA ASP A 13 1.25 -0.62 -26.16
C ASP A 13 0.82 0.81 -25.76
N ALA A 14 -0.13 1.39 -26.49
CA ALA A 14 -0.59 2.77 -26.30
C ALA A 14 0.55 3.81 -26.31
N HIS A 15 1.62 3.52 -27.06
CA HIS A 15 2.85 4.32 -27.10
C HIS A 15 3.54 4.51 -25.74
N ALA A 16 3.27 3.64 -24.77
CA ALA A 16 4.03 3.59 -23.54
C ALA A 16 5.49 3.19 -23.81
N ILE A 17 6.42 3.70 -23.01
CA ILE A 17 7.83 3.32 -23.06
C ILE A 17 8.35 2.97 -21.67
N HIS A 18 9.12 1.89 -21.60
CA HIS A 18 9.79 1.44 -20.39
C HIS A 18 11.30 1.43 -20.65
N VAL A 19 12.03 2.37 -20.05
CA VAL A 19 13.47 2.51 -20.26
C VAL A 19 14.22 2.16 -18.98
N VAL A 20 15.16 1.22 -19.09
CA VAL A 20 16.09 0.87 -18.01
C VAL A 20 17.42 1.56 -18.25
N ALA A 21 17.63 2.70 -17.61
CA ALA A 21 18.93 3.37 -17.58
C ALA A 21 19.94 2.55 -16.75
N ARG A 22 21.13 2.30 -17.31
CA ARG A 22 22.22 1.53 -16.70
C ARG A 22 23.44 2.41 -16.43
N GLY A 23 24.38 1.92 -15.63
CA GLY A 23 25.64 2.63 -15.34
C GLY A 23 25.47 3.89 -14.48
N LEU A 24 24.34 4.03 -13.78
CA LEU A 24 24.08 5.18 -12.91
C LEU A 24 24.85 5.04 -11.59
N LYS A 25 25.35 6.17 -11.06
CA LYS A 25 26.00 6.20 -9.75
C LYS A 25 24.99 5.79 -8.66
N PRO A 26 25.33 4.88 -7.73
CA PRO A 26 24.44 4.52 -6.62
C PRO A 26 24.15 5.70 -5.68
N GLY A 27 23.01 5.67 -4.98
CA GLY A 27 22.63 6.66 -3.97
C GLY A 27 22.46 8.10 -4.50
N THR A 28 22.40 8.29 -5.81
CA THR A 28 22.57 9.58 -6.49
C THR A 28 21.26 10.05 -7.10
N VAL A 29 20.99 11.36 -6.98
CA VAL A 29 19.87 12.00 -7.67
C VAL A 29 20.24 12.21 -9.14
N HIS A 30 19.33 11.81 -10.03
CA HIS A 30 19.43 12.03 -11.46
C HIS A 30 18.19 12.75 -11.98
N TYR A 31 18.35 13.45 -13.09
CA TYR A 31 17.26 14.06 -13.83
C TYR A 31 17.14 13.40 -15.20
N TYR A 32 15.91 13.27 -15.68
CA TYR A 32 15.61 12.65 -16.97
C TYR A 32 14.52 13.45 -17.70
N ARG A 33 14.52 13.35 -19.03
CA ARG A 33 13.48 13.87 -19.91
C ARG A 33 13.45 13.04 -21.19
N PHE A 34 12.32 13.06 -21.87
CA PHE A 34 12.13 12.41 -23.16
C PHE A 34 11.95 13.45 -24.27
N ARG A 35 12.33 13.08 -25.49
CA ARG A 35 12.08 13.86 -26.70
C ARG A 35 11.43 12.96 -27.73
N ALA A 36 10.31 13.40 -28.31
CA ALA A 36 9.61 12.68 -29.37
C ALA A 36 8.90 13.68 -30.30
N ARG A 37 9.07 13.51 -31.62
CA ARG A 37 8.39 14.32 -32.65
C ARG A 37 8.45 15.84 -32.41
N GLY A 38 9.64 16.35 -32.07
CA GLY A 38 9.83 17.79 -31.79
C GLY A 38 9.40 18.26 -30.40
N HIS A 39 8.66 17.44 -29.62
CA HIS A 39 8.25 17.75 -28.26
C HIS A 39 9.27 17.26 -27.23
N ILE A 40 9.37 17.98 -26.11
CA ILE A 40 10.22 17.64 -24.96
C ILE A 40 9.32 17.49 -23.74
N SER A 41 9.49 16.40 -22.98
CA SER A 41 8.73 16.17 -21.74
C SER A 41 9.12 17.15 -20.63
N GLN A 42 8.27 17.25 -19.60
CA GLN A 42 8.71 17.77 -18.29
C GLN A 42 9.96 17.01 -17.82
N VAL A 43 10.85 17.70 -17.11
CA VAL A 43 12.00 17.08 -16.45
C VAL A 43 11.53 16.32 -15.22
N GLY A 44 11.83 15.03 -15.17
CA GLY A 44 11.65 14.19 -13.99
C GLY A 44 12.93 14.11 -13.15
N ARG A 45 12.77 13.97 -11.84
CA ARG A 45 13.80 13.64 -10.86
C ARG A 45 13.64 12.18 -10.46
N THR A 46 14.77 11.48 -10.32
CA THR A 46 14.82 10.13 -9.76
C THR A 46 16.03 9.99 -8.83
N ARG A 47 16.07 8.92 -8.05
CA ARG A 47 17.20 8.60 -7.16
C ARG A 47 17.51 7.10 -7.26
N THR A 48 18.77 6.77 -7.45
CA THR A 48 19.23 5.38 -7.37
C THR A 48 19.35 4.95 -5.92
N ALA A 49 19.04 3.67 -5.63
CA ALA A 49 19.33 3.09 -4.33
C ALA A 49 20.83 3.18 -4.00
N PRO A 50 21.22 3.30 -2.72
CA PRO A 50 22.61 3.18 -2.29
C PRO A 50 23.24 1.88 -2.78
N ALA A 51 24.56 1.86 -2.90
CA ALA A 51 25.28 0.64 -3.28
C ALA A 51 24.98 -0.49 -2.29
N SER A 52 24.89 -1.72 -2.80
CA SER A 52 24.74 -2.91 -1.95
C SER A 52 25.83 -2.93 -0.88
N GLY A 53 25.48 -3.29 0.36
CA GLY A 53 26.43 -3.30 1.49
C GLY A 53 26.72 -1.94 2.12
N THR A 54 26.15 -0.83 1.63
CA THR A 54 26.32 0.52 2.20
C THR A 54 25.01 1.04 2.81
N PHE A 55 25.06 1.87 3.85
CA PHE A 55 23.85 2.49 4.40
C PHE A 55 23.30 3.61 3.49
N GLY A 56 24.18 4.36 2.83
CA GLY A 56 23.81 5.57 2.11
C GLY A 56 23.32 6.69 3.05
N PRO A 57 22.79 7.80 2.49
CA PRO A 57 22.15 8.86 3.27
C PRO A 57 20.79 8.41 3.82
N ASP A 58 20.20 9.25 4.69
CA ASP A 58 18.82 9.10 5.14
C ASP A 58 17.84 8.88 3.96
N LEU A 59 16.79 8.12 4.25
CA LEU A 59 15.74 7.76 3.29
C LEU A 59 14.41 8.37 3.74
N ARG A 60 13.87 9.31 2.95
CA ARG A 60 12.54 9.88 3.14
C ARG A 60 11.53 9.22 2.21
N ILE A 61 10.54 8.56 2.78
CA ILE A 61 9.52 7.80 2.04
C ILE A 61 8.18 8.53 2.15
N ALA A 62 7.51 8.74 1.02
CA ALA A 62 6.09 9.06 1.01
C ALA A 62 5.29 7.79 0.69
N VAL A 63 4.14 7.60 1.36
CA VAL A 63 3.25 6.45 1.15
C VAL A 63 1.88 6.96 0.75
N ALA A 64 1.28 6.37 -0.28
CA ALA A 64 -0.07 6.70 -0.73
C ALA A 64 -0.81 5.49 -1.30
N SER A 65 -2.13 5.58 -1.32
CA SER A 65 -3.08 4.65 -1.95
C SER A 65 -4.41 5.38 -2.16
N CYS A 66 -5.40 4.71 -2.73
CA CYS A 66 -6.80 5.17 -2.78
C CYS A 66 -6.97 6.56 -3.42
N ALA A 67 -6.52 6.70 -4.65
CA ALA A 67 -6.50 7.96 -5.36
C ALA A 67 -7.79 8.23 -6.14
N ASN A 68 -8.99 7.99 -5.60
CA ASN A 68 -10.22 8.13 -6.37
C ASN A 68 -10.37 9.55 -6.97
N TYR A 69 -10.42 9.63 -8.31
CA TYR A 69 -10.47 10.88 -9.06
C TYR A 69 -11.72 11.70 -8.72
N GLU A 70 -12.87 11.04 -8.56
CA GLU A 70 -14.14 11.72 -8.30
C GLU A 70 -14.28 12.22 -6.86
N SER A 71 -13.57 11.60 -5.91
CA SER A 71 -13.68 11.91 -4.47
C SER A 71 -13.09 13.26 -4.05
N GLY A 72 -12.22 13.86 -4.84
CA GLY A 72 -11.58 15.12 -4.48
C GLY A 72 -10.44 15.49 -5.43
N TYR A 73 -9.92 16.70 -5.29
CA TYR A 73 -8.72 17.15 -6.01
C TYR A 73 -7.44 16.59 -5.39
N TYR A 74 -6.41 16.44 -6.21
CA TYR A 74 -5.14 15.79 -5.86
C TYR A 74 -4.13 16.70 -5.14
N THR A 75 -4.64 17.61 -4.29
CA THR A 75 -3.84 18.52 -3.47
C THR A 75 -2.78 17.81 -2.62
N ALA A 76 -3.04 16.57 -2.19
CA ALA A 76 -2.06 15.74 -1.47
C ALA A 76 -0.82 15.42 -2.31
N TYR A 77 -0.98 15.15 -3.62
CA TYR A 77 0.15 14.92 -4.52
C TYR A 77 0.97 16.18 -4.76
N ARG A 78 0.34 17.36 -4.76
CA ARG A 78 1.08 18.64 -4.77
C ARG A 78 2.00 18.75 -3.57
N ARG A 79 1.49 18.49 -2.36
CA ARG A 79 2.29 18.53 -1.12
C ARG A 79 3.38 17.46 -1.11
N MET A 80 3.08 16.26 -1.60
CA MET A 80 4.08 15.20 -1.77
C MET A 80 5.23 15.65 -2.70
N ALA A 81 4.93 16.35 -3.79
CA ALA A 81 5.96 16.86 -4.69
C ALA A 81 6.82 17.97 -4.04
N GLU A 82 6.21 18.85 -3.23
CA GLU A 82 6.90 19.90 -2.46
C GLU A 82 7.85 19.32 -1.41
N ASP A 83 7.48 18.21 -0.75
CA ASP A 83 8.29 17.53 0.26
C ASP A 83 9.53 16.83 -0.32
N ARG A 84 9.56 16.61 -1.65
CA ARG A 84 10.66 15.97 -2.40
C ARG A 84 11.15 14.65 -1.76
N PRO A 85 10.28 13.63 -1.62
CA PRO A 85 10.71 12.34 -1.08
C PRO A 85 11.82 11.71 -1.92
N ASP A 86 12.52 10.76 -1.31
CA ASP A 86 13.53 9.93 -1.99
C ASP A 86 12.90 8.75 -2.71
N LEU A 87 11.73 8.33 -2.23
CA LEU A 87 10.99 7.18 -2.70
C LEU A 87 9.50 7.37 -2.40
N VAL A 88 8.64 6.99 -3.34
CA VAL A 88 7.20 6.89 -3.11
C VAL A 88 6.79 5.42 -3.13
N LEU A 89 6.08 4.98 -2.10
CA LEU A 89 5.37 3.69 -2.10
C LEU A 89 3.91 3.96 -2.44
N PHE A 90 3.42 3.33 -3.51
CA PHE A 90 2.02 3.40 -3.89
C PHE A 90 1.37 2.03 -3.75
N LEU A 91 0.42 1.91 -2.83
CA LEU A 91 -0.04 0.63 -2.28
C LEU A 91 -1.40 0.16 -2.85
N GLY A 92 -1.78 0.68 -4.02
CA GLY A 92 -2.97 0.27 -4.76
C GLY A 92 -4.07 1.33 -4.83
N ASP A 93 -5.11 1.04 -5.60
CA ASP A 93 -6.20 1.96 -5.93
C ASP A 93 -5.71 3.26 -6.60
N TYR A 94 -4.78 3.13 -7.55
CA TYR A 94 -4.28 4.22 -8.37
C TYR A 94 -5.39 4.75 -9.27
N ILE A 95 -6.18 3.84 -9.83
CA ILE A 95 -7.44 4.13 -10.49
C ILE A 95 -8.59 3.48 -9.73
N TYR A 96 -9.79 3.94 -10.04
CA TYR A 96 -11.04 3.24 -9.76
C TYR A 96 -11.65 2.88 -11.10
N GLU A 97 -12.25 1.71 -11.19
CA GLU A 97 -12.87 1.10 -12.38
C GLU A 97 -14.27 1.67 -12.65
N GLU A 98 -15.00 2.03 -11.60
CA GLU A 98 -16.37 2.54 -11.65
C GLU A 98 -16.48 3.96 -11.09
N SER A 99 -17.55 4.66 -11.49
CA SER A 99 -17.97 5.91 -10.86
C SER A 99 -18.75 5.63 -9.60
N ARG A 100 -18.52 6.41 -8.54
CA ARG A 100 -19.37 6.39 -7.34
C ARG A 100 -20.48 7.43 -7.49
N SER A 101 -21.55 7.28 -6.70
CA SER A 101 -22.83 8.02 -6.73
C SER A 101 -22.77 9.51 -7.15
N PRO A 102 -23.88 10.07 -7.69
CA PRO A 102 -23.96 11.47 -8.14
C PRO A 102 -23.48 12.51 -7.10
N GLY A 103 -23.05 13.69 -7.57
CA GLY A 103 -22.66 14.82 -6.70
C GLY A 103 -21.16 14.90 -6.38
N ARG A 104 -20.31 14.22 -7.17
CA ARG A 104 -18.86 14.30 -7.05
C ARG A 104 -18.29 15.58 -7.67
N VAL A 105 -17.14 16.03 -7.16
CA VAL A 105 -16.48 17.28 -7.63
C VAL A 105 -15.78 17.10 -8.98
N ARG A 106 -15.53 15.86 -9.38
CA ARG A 106 -15.04 15.44 -10.69
C ARG A 106 -15.77 14.17 -11.11
N THR A 107 -15.76 13.86 -12.41
CA THR A 107 -16.49 12.71 -12.96
C THR A 107 -15.57 11.86 -13.80
N HIS A 108 -15.66 10.54 -13.69
CA HIS A 108 -14.95 9.64 -14.61
C HIS A 108 -15.49 9.75 -16.02
N ALA A 109 -14.59 9.61 -16.98
CA ALA A 109 -14.95 9.53 -18.39
C ALA A 109 -15.33 8.09 -18.74
N GLY A 110 -16.50 7.91 -19.37
CA GLY A 110 -17.04 6.60 -19.72
C GLY A 110 -17.68 5.87 -18.53
N GLY A 111 -18.11 4.64 -18.75
CA GLY A 111 -18.70 3.78 -17.71
C GLY A 111 -17.65 2.99 -16.93
N GLU A 112 -18.11 1.92 -16.28
CA GLU A 112 -17.25 0.94 -15.63
C GLU A 112 -16.25 0.33 -16.62
N THR A 113 -14.97 0.24 -16.24
CA THR A 113 -13.91 -0.25 -17.14
C THR A 113 -13.92 -1.77 -17.27
N VAL A 114 -14.04 -2.28 -18.51
CA VAL A 114 -14.04 -3.73 -18.79
C VAL A 114 -12.97 -4.11 -19.82
N THR A 115 -12.84 -3.30 -20.87
CA THR A 115 -11.91 -3.56 -21.98
C THR A 115 -10.58 -2.84 -21.77
N LEU A 116 -9.54 -3.25 -22.50
CA LEU A 116 -8.24 -2.57 -22.47
C LEU A 116 -8.34 -1.09 -22.84
N ALA A 117 -9.23 -0.73 -23.77
CA ALA A 117 -9.46 0.66 -24.15
C ALA A 117 -10.08 1.47 -22.99
N ASP A 118 -10.98 0.88 -22.21
CA ASP A 118 -11.58 1.54 -21.05
C ASP A 118 -10.52 1.80 -19.97
N TYR A 119 -9.70 0.79 -19.63
CA TYR A 119 -8.63 0.96 -18.66
C TYR A 119 -7.60 2.00 -19.12
N ARG A 120 -7.17 1.97 -20.39
CA ARG A 120 -6.25 2.99 -20.94
C ARG A 120 -6.83 4.40 -20.82
N ARG A 121 -8.12 4.57 -21.13
CA ARG A 121 -8.81 5.86 -20.97
C ARG A 121 -8.85 6.29 -19.50
N ARG A 122 -9.12 5.36 -18.58
CA ARG A 122 -9.17 5.64 -17.14
C ARG A 122 -7.81 6.07 -16.59
N TYR A 123 -6.73 5.36 -16.93
CA TYR A 123 -5.37 5.80 -16.56
C TYR A 123 -5.01 7.15 -17.17
N ALA A 124 -5.34 7.37 -18.44
CA ALA A 124 -5.11 8.65 -19.11
C ALA A 124 -5.82 9.78 -18.37
N GLN A 125 -7.09 9.59 -18.00
CA GLN A 125 -7.87 10.56 -17.23
C GLN A 125 -7.18 10.91 -15.91
N TYR A 126 -6.81 9.91 -15.11
CA TYR A 126 -6.15 10.15 -13.82
C TYR A 126 -4.84 10.92 -14.00
N ARG A 127 -4.05 10.55 -15.02
CA ARG A 127 -2.77 11.20 -15.37
C ARG A 127 -2.93 12.58 -16.04
N THR A 128 -4.15 13.03 -16.34
CA THR A 128 -4.40 14.43 -16.74
C THR A 128 -4.31 15.42 -15.57
N ASP A 129 -4.32 14.93 -14.33
CA ASP A 129 -4.18 15.79 -13.17
C ASP A 129 -2.73 16.32 -13.03
N PRO A 130 -2.53 17.65 -12.94
CA PRO A 130 -1.19 18.25 -12.87
C PRO A 130 -0.45 17.93 -11.57
N ASP A 131 -1.16 17.78 -10.45
CA ASP A 131 -0.55 17.50 -9.15
C ASP A 131 -0.03 16.05 -9.11
N LEU A 132 -0.78 15.11 -9.71
CA LEU A 132 -0.31 13.73 -9.86
C LEU A 132 0.91 13.63 -10.79
N ARG A 133 0.93 14.36 -11.91
CA ARG A 133 2.11 14.42 -12.78
C ARG A 133 3.33 15.01 -12.06
N ALA A 134 3.13 16.07 -11.27
CA ALA A 134 4.19 16.66 -10.47
C ALA A 134 4.78 15.67 -9.46
N ALA A 135 3.94 14.87 -8.78
CA ALA A 135 4.40 13.86 -7.84
C ALA A 135 5.15 12.69 -8.52
N HIS A 136 4.73 12.25 -9.72
CA HIS A 136 5.48 11.28 -10.53
C HIS A 136 6.84 11.82 -10.98
N ALA A 137 6.93 13.11 -11.26
CA ALA A 137 8.18 13.77 -11.65
C ALA A 137 9.12 14.04 -10.47
N ALA A 138 8.66 13.98 -9.22
CA ALA A 138 9.45 14.39 -8.05
C ALA A 138 10.39 13.30 -7.51
N ALA A 139 10.04 12.02 -7.64
CA ALA A 139 10.73 10.89 -7.01
C ALA A 139 10.48 9.57 -7.77
N PRO A 140 11.28 8.51 -7.58
CA PRO A 140 10.96 7.17 -8.06
C PRO A 140 9.79 6.55 -7.27
N TRP A 141 8.91 5.81 -7.95
CA TRP A 141 7.75 5.15 -7.36
C TRP A 141 7.92 3.63 -7.36
N ILE A 142 7.65 2.98 -6.22
CA ILE A 142 7.45 1.54 -6.11
C ILE A 142 5.96 1.30 -5.94
N VAL A 143 5.33 0.75 -6.98
CA VAL A 143 3.89 0.56 -7.04
C VAL A 143 3.50 -0.92 -6.97
N VAL A 144 2.34 -1.20 -6.38
CA VAL A 144 1.59 -2.46 -6.48
C VAL A 144 0.11 -2.15 -6.69
N PRO A 145 -0.63 -2.96 -7.47
CA PRO A 145 -2.08 -2.81 -7.58
C PRO A 145 -2.79 -3.34 -6.33
N ASP A 146 -4.00 -2.84 -6.08
CA ASP A 146 -5.01 -3.45 -5.23
C ASP A 146 -6.23 -3.84 -6.09
N ASP A 147 -7.45 -3.80 -5.55
CA ASP A 147 -8.65 -4.28 -6.21
C ASP A 147 -9.17 -3.34 -7.28
N HIS A 148 -9.17 -2.03 -7.03
CA HIS A 148 -9.78 -1.06 -7.96
C HIS A 148 -8.97 -0.83 -9.24
N GLU A 149 -7.75 -1.37 -9.34
CA GLU A 149 -7.08 -1.56 -10.63
C GLU A 149 -7.85 -2.49 -11.57
N VAL A 150 -8.75 -3.34 -11.05
CA VAL A 150 -9.55 -4.30 -11.81
C VAL A 150 -11.05 -4.10 -11.53
N GLU A 151 -11.50 -4.45 -10.34
CA GLU A 151 -12.90 -4.45 -9.88
C GLU A 151 -12.91 -4.55 -8.35
N ASN A 152 -13.65 -3.67 -7.68
CA ASN A 152 -13.79 -3.62 -6.23
C ASN A 152 -13.88 -5.03 -5.62
N ASN A 153 -13.08 -5.28 -4.59
CA ASN A 153 -13.07 -6.50 -3.79
C ASN A 153 -12.84 -7.83 -4.53
N TYR A 154 -12.37 -7.87 -5.77
CA TYR A 154 -12.10 -9.17 -6.41
C TYR A 154 -11.07 -10.01 -5.62
N ALA A 155 -11.22 -11.34 -5.70
CA ALA A 155 -10.31 -12.30 -5.09
C ALA A 155 -9.94 -13.40 -6.09
N LYS A 156 -8.70 -13.35 -6.61
CA LYS A 156 -8.19 -14.28 -7.61
C LYS A 156 -9.09 -14.35 -8.86
N LEU A 157 -10.01 -15.29 -8.93
CA LEU A 157 -10.97 -15.44 -10.04
C LEU A 157 -12.42 -15.18 -9.62
N THR A 158 -12.67 -14.89 -8.35
CA THR A 158 -13.97 -14.50 -7.82
C THR A 158 -14.17 -13.00 -7.96
N ARG A 159 -15.33 -12.62 -8.48
CA ARG A 159 -15.80 -11.24 -8.59
C ARG A 159 -16.58 -10.87 -7.35
N ALA A 160 -16.50 -9.61 -6.92
CA ALA A 160 -17.29 -9.14 -5.78
C ALA A 160 -18.76 -8.91 -6.13
N ASN A 161 -19.06 -8.70 -7.42
CA ASN A 161 -20.42 -8.49 -7.90
C ASN A 161 -20.64 -9.18 -9.27
N ASN A 162 -21.86 -9.06 -9.79
CA ASN A 162 -22.26 -9.62 -11.09
C ASN A 162 -22.56 -8.54 -12.15
N ARG A 163 -22.08 -7.31 -11.96
CA ARG A 163 -22.36 -6.16 -12.84
C ARG A 163 -21.05 -5.55 -13.36
N PRO A 164 -20.88 -5.42 -14.68
CA PRO A 164 -21.70 -6.02 -15.72
C PRO A 164 -21.66 -7.56 -15.67
N VAL A 165 -22.59 -8.23 -16.34
CA VAL A 165 -22.59 -9.70 -16.43
C VAL A 165 -21.43 -10.15 -17.32
N LEU A 166 -20.47 -10.88 -16.75
CA LEU A 166 -19.30 -11.39 -17.44
C LEU A 166 -19.24 -12.91 -17.34
N SER A 167 -18.98 -13.59 -18.46
CA SER A 167 -18.55 -14.99 -18.43
C SER A 167 -17.18 -15.13 -17.76
N ALA A 168 -16.81 -16.33 -17.33
CA ALA A 168 -15.48 -16.59 -16.79
C ALA A 168 -14.35 -16.20 -17.75
N SER A 169 -14.53 -16.41 -19.06
CA SER A 169 -13.56 -15.99 -20.08
C SER A 169 -13.45 -14.47 -20.20
N ARG A 170 -14.57 -13.74 -20.17
CA ARG A 170 -14.59 -12.27 -20.19
C ARG A 170 -14.01 -11.68 -18.90
N TRP A 171 -14.23 -12.31 -17.76
CA TRP A 171 -13.62 -11.89 -16.50
C TRP A 171 -12.09 -12.01 -16.54
N ARG A 172 -11.55 -13.14 -17.03
CA ARG A 172 -10.10 -13.30 -17.25
C ARG A 172 -9.56 -12.26 -18.24
N ALA A 173 -10.31 -11.95 -19.29
CA ALA A 173 -9.95 -10.91 -20.25
C ALA A 173 -9.92 -9.51 -19.61
N ARG A 174 -10.88 -9.19 -18.73
CA ARG A 174 -10.91 -7.94 -17.94
C ARG A 174 -9.67 -7.82 -17.04
N GLN A 175 -9.32 -8.88 -16.30
CA GLN A 175 -8.10 -8.89 -15.49
C GLN A 175 -6.84 -8.69 -16.34
N ALA A 176 -6.73 -9.36 -17.49
CA ALA A 176 -5.60 -9.19 -18.40
C ALA A 176 -5.51 -7.76 -18.96
N ALA A 177 -6.65 -7.18 -19.34
CA ALA A 177 -6.75 -5.79 -19.80
C ALA A 177 -6.31 -4.79 -18.71
N ALA A 178 -6.80 -4.96 -17.49
CA ALA A 178 -6.46 -4.15 -16.33
C ALA A 178 -4.96 -4.15 -16.05
N TYR A 179 -4.34 -5.33 -15.91
CA TYR A 179 -2.91 -5.42 -15.60
C TYR A 179 -2.02 -4.98 -16.76
N ARG A 180 -2.45 -5.16 -18.01
CA ARG A 180 -1.74 -4.60 -19.16
C ARG A 180 -1.75 -3.07 -19.10
N ALA A 181 -2.91 -2.46 -18.87
CA ALA A 181 -3.00 -1.01 -18.73
C ALA A 181 -2.23 -0.46 -17.52
N PHE A 182 -2.25 -1.17 -16.39
CA PHE A 182 -1.42 -0.84 -15.22
C PHE A 182 0.07 -0.88 -15.57
N TYR A 183 0.54 -1.94 -16.23
CA TYR A 183 1.93 -2.03 -16.69
C TYR A 183 2.28 -0.86 -17.61
N GLU A 184 1.50 -0.61 -18.66
CA GLU A 184 1.71 0.50 -19.61
C GLU A 184 1.78 1.88 -18.95
N ASN A 185 1.13 2.05 -17.78
CA ASN A 185 1.04 3.31 -17.07
C ASN A 185 1.85 3.36 -15.78
N MET A 186 2.74 2.39 -15.49
CA MET A 186 3.52 2.38 -14.25
C MET A 186 5.03 2.18 -14.53
N PRO A 187 5.91 2.74 -13.68
CA PRO A 187 7.37 2.63 -13.87
C PRO A 187 7.90 1.24 -13.47
N LEU A 188 7.45 0.19 -14.15
CA LEU A 188 7.77 -1.21 -13.89
C LEU A 188 8.75 -1.77 -14.93
N ARG A 189 9.56 -2.74 -14.49
CA ARG A 189 10.47 -3.50 -15.37
C ARG A 189 9.78 -4.68 -16.05
N SER A 190 8.76 -5.25 -15.41
CA SER A 190 7.95 -6.37 -15.89
C SER A 190 6.54 -6.29 -15.30
N ALA A 191 5.62 -7.12 -15.80
CA ALA A 191 4.28 -7.30 -15.25
C ALA A 191 4.25 -8.21 -13.99
N THR A 192 5.38 -8.34 -13.29
CA THR A 192 5.48 -9.03 -11.99
C THR A 192 5.42 -7.97 -10.89
N PHE A 193 4.33 -7.96 -10.13
CA PHE A 193 4.10 -6.91 -9.13
C PHE A 193 4.77 -7.22 -7.80
N GLN A 194 4.70 -8.48 -7.34
CA GLN A 194 5.41 -8.89 -6.13
C GLN A 194 6.93 -8.90 -6.41
N ARG A 195 7.67 -8.12 -5.64
CA ARG A 195 9.12 -7.94 -5.86
C ARG A 195 9.83 -7.41 -4.63
N ARG A 196 11.13 -7.63 -4.60
CA ARG A 196 12.03 -7.11 -3.57
C ARG A 196 12.83 -5.94 -4.10
N VAL A 197 12.90 -4.85 -3.34
CA VAL A 197 13.77 -3.72 -3.64
C VAL A 197 14.70 -3.49 -2.45
N HIS A 198 15.99 -3.53 -2.71
CA HIS A 198 17.02 -3.28 -1.70
C HIS A 198 17.41 -1.81 -1.71
N TRP A 199 17.52 -1.21 -0.53
CA TRP A 199 17.99 0.15 -0.33
C TRP A 199 19.25 0.16 0.53
N GLY A 200 20.37 -0.20 -0.10
CA GLY A 200 21.63 -0.44 0.60
C GLY A 200 21.46 -1.47 1.72
N ARG A 201 22.03 -1.18 2.89
CA ARG A 201 21.85 -1.91 4.16
C ARG A 201 20.75 -1.33 5.04
N LEU A 202 20.12 -0.22 4.63
CA LEU A 202 19.12 0.44 5.46
C LEU A 202 17.82 -0.35 5.46
N ALA A 203 17.24 -0.58 4.28
CA ALA A 203 15.91 -1.17 4.18
C ALA A 203 15.80 -2.17 3.02
N THR A 204 14.95 -3.17 3.21
CA THR A 204 14.48 -4.07 2.15
C THR A 204 12.97 -3.96 2.05
N PHE A 205 12.48 -3.56 0.88
CA PHE A 205 11.06 -3.48 0.57
C PHE A 205 10.60 -4.80 -0.02
N HIS A 206 9.71 -5.50 0.68
CA HIS A 206 8.99 -6.67 0.18
C HIS A 206 7.62 -6.20 -0.29
N MET A 207 7.49 -5.96 -1.59
CA MET A 207 6.23 -5.52 -2.18
C MET A 207 5.37 -6.75 -2.48
N LEU A 208 4.16 -6.80 -1.94
CA LEU A 208 3.25 -7.94 -2.04
C LEU A 208 2.15 -7.69 -3.06
N ASP A 209 1.68 -8.78 -3.67
CA ASP A 209 0.40 -8.83 -4.38
C ASP A 209 -0.56 -9.65 -3.53
N THR A 210 -1.60 -9.02 -3.00
CA THR A 210 -2.57 -9.68 -2.11
C THR A 210 -3.92 -9.92 -2.78
N ARG A 211 -4.02 -9.71 -4.10
CA ARG A 211 -5.28 -9.86 -4.85
C ARG A 211 -5.28 -11.04 -5.82
N ARG A 212 -4.18 -11.24 -6.55
CA ARG A 212 -4.11 -12.29 -7.58
C ARG A 212 -4.11 -13.71 -7.02
N PHE A 213 -3.78 -13.87 -5.74
CA PHE A 213 -3.53 -15.16 -5.12
C PHE A 213 -4.45 -15.49 -3.96
N ARG A 214 -5.21 -14.51 -3.45
CA ARG A 214 -6.04 -14.69 -2.26
C ARG A 214 -7.25 -15.59 -2.52
N ASP A 215 -7.67 -16.31 -1.48
CA ASP A 215 -8.99 -16.91 -1.46
C ASP A 215 -10.08 -15.86 -1.27
N ASP A 216 -11.30 -16.23 -1.64
CA ASP A 216 -12.48 -15.38 -1.51
C ASP A 216 -12.70 -14.93 -0.06
N GLN A 217 -13.31 -13.75 0.08
CA GLN A 217 -13.60 -13.18 1.38
C GLN A 217 -14.64 -14.03 2.09
N ALA A 218 -14.34 -14.44 3.32
CA ALA A 218 -15.25 -15.24 4.11
C ALA A 218 -16.52 -14.43 4.47
N CYS A 219 -17.62 -15.15 4.71
CA CYS A 219 -18.83 -14.60 5.34
C CYS A 219 -19.50 -13.46 4.58
N GLY A 220 -19.40 -13.48 3.25
CA GLY A 220 -20.01 -12.48 2.38
C GLY A 220 -19.34 -11.12 2.49
N ASP A 221 -18.01 -11.12 2.66
CA ASP A 221 -17.15 -9.94 2.69
C ASP A 221 -17.44 -8.96 3.84
N TYR A 222 -16.66 -7.86 3.88
CA TYR A 222 -16.67 -6.80 4.87
C TYR A 222 -16.16 -7.24 6.26
N TRP A 223 -16.29 -6.33 7.22
CA TRP A 223 -15.79 -6.49 8.58
C TRP A 223 -16.70 -7.42 9.39
N LYS A 224 -16.45 -8.72 9.30
CA LYS A 224 -17.17 -9.75 10.04
C LYS A 224 -16.19 -10.75 10.65
N VAL A 225 -16.40 -11.06 11.93
CA VAL A 225 -15.70 -12.16 12.60
C VAL A 225 -16.51 -13.44 12.41
N CYS A 226 -15.89 -14.49 11.88
CA CYS A 226 -16.57 -15.76 11.67
C CYS A 226 -15.58 -16.92 11.53
N GLY A 227 -16.01 -18.14 11.89
CA GLY A 227 -15.15 -19.33 11.82
C GLY A 227 -14.65 -19.66 10.41
N ALA A 228 -15.41 -19.30 9.36
CA ALA A 228 -14.95 -19.48 7.98
C ALA A 228 -13.74 -18.60 7.64
N ALA A 229 -13.58 -17.43 8.29
CA ALA A 229 -12.41 -16.58 8.09
C ALA A 229 -11.14 -17.18 8.71
N GLU A 230 -11.29 -17.95 9.80
CA GLU A 230 -10.21 -18.58 10.58
C GLU A 230 -9.78 -19.95 10.05
N LEU A 231 -10.39 -20.44 8.98
CA LEU A 231 -10.02 -21.73 8.39
C LEU A 231 -8.53 -21.73 8.01
N PRO A 232 -7.74 -22.70 8.52
CA PRO A 232 -6.28 -22.68 8.39
C PRO A 232 -5.78 -22.89 6.96
N GLY A 233 -6.64 -23.37 6.05
CA GLY A 233 -6.32 -23.55 4.63
C GLY A 233 -6.46 -22.27 3.80
N ARG A 234 -6.97 -21.18 4.37
CA ARG A 234 -7.17 -19.92 3.62
C ARG A 234 -5.86 -19.17 3.45
N THR A 235 -5.71 -18.47 2.32
CA THR A 235 -4.52 -17.68 2.02
C THR A 235 -4.84 -16.31 1.44
N ILE A 236 -3.94 -15.35 1.66
CA ILE A 236 -3.96 -14.04 1.00
C ILE A 236 -2.88 -13.91 -0.08
N THR A 237 -1.71 -14.48 0.16
CA THR A 237 -0.53 -14.40 -0.71
C THR A 237 -0.38 -15.63 -1.61
N GLY A 238 -1.01 -16.75 -1.27
CA GLY A 238 -0.71 -18.06 -1.85
C GLY A 238 0.65 -18.60 -1.38
N ALA A 239 0.82 -19.92 -1.44
CA ALA A 239 1.98 -20.62 -0.88
C ALA A 239 3.33 -20.15 -1.47
N ALA A 240 3.38 -19.86 -2.77
CA ALA A 240 4.63 -19.45 -3.43
C ALA A 240 5.11 -18.07 -2.96
N GLN A 241 4.22 -17.07 -2.87
CA GLN A 241 4.59 -15.74 -2.41
C GLN A 241 4.82 -15.72 -0.89
N GLU A 242 4.07 -16.50 -0.11
CA GLU A 242 4.32 -16.68 1.32
C GLU A 242 5.72 -17.23 1.56
N LYS A 243 6.08 -18.32 0.88
CA LYS A 243 7.44 -18.89 0.99
C LYS A 243 8.50 -17.87 0.59
N TRP A 244 8.32 -17.17 -0.54
CA TRP A 244 9.25 -16.14 -1.00
C TRP A 244 9.42 -14.99 0.00
N LEU A 245 8.35 -14.61 0.71
CA LEU A 245 8.37 -13.58 1.75
C LEU A 245 9.14 -14.08 2.98
N LEU A 246 8.79 -15.26 3.50
CA LEU A 246 9.43 -15.85 4.68
C LEU A 246 10.93 -16.09 4.44
N ASP A 247 11.30 -16.65 3.28
CA ASP A 247 12.70 -16.82 2.88
C ASP A 247 13.44 -15.47 2.84
N GLY A 248 12.75 -14.41 2.39
CA GLY A 248 13.31 -13.05 2.34
C GLY A 248 13.55 -12.43 3.70
N LEU A 249 12.56 -12.55 4.59
CA LEU A 249 12.65 -12.06 5.96
C LEU A 249 13.78 -12.76 6.74
N ALA A 250 13.93 -14.07 6.55
CA ALA A 250 15.00 -14.85 7.18
C ALA A 250 16.42 -14.46 6.71
N ARG A 251 16.56 -13.82 5.56
CA ARG A 251 17.86 -13.40 5.00
C ARG A 251 18.40 -12.11 5.60
N HIS A 252 17.55 -11.27 6.20
CA HIS A 252 17.94 -10.01 6.83
C HIS A 252 18.83 -9.11 5.95
N TYR A 253 18.42 -8.88 4.70
CA TYR A 253 19.21 -8.12 3.72
C TYR A 253 19.49 -6.66 4.13
N GLY A 254 18.64 -6.06 4.97
CA GLY A 254 18.79 -4.71 5.49
C GLY A 254 18.46 -4.62 6.98
N THR A 255 18.61 -3.43 7.54
CA THR A 255 18.29 -3.14 8.95
C THR A 255 16.78 -3.17 9.20
N TRP A 256 16.00 -2.76 8.20
CA TRP A 256 14.56 -2.72 8.22
C TRP A 256 13.99 -3.59 7.10
N ASP A 257 12.98 -4.39 7.43
CA ASP A 257 12.11 -5.06 6.46
C ASP A 257 10.80 -4.27 6.38
N VAL A 258 10.47 -3.78 5.18
CA VAL A 258 9.24 -3.03 4.93
C VAL A 258 8.31 -3.90 4.10
N LEU A 259 7.13 -4.21 4.64
CA LEU A 259 6.07 -4.88 3.89
C LEU A 259 5.21 -3.83 3.22
N GLY A 260 5.38 -3.68 1.91
CA GLY A 260 4.51 -2.85 1.07
C GLY A 260 3.35 -3.68 0.58
N GLN A 261 2.14 -3.44 1.11
CA GLN A 261 0.95 -4.23 0.82
C GLN A 261 -0.32 -3.37 0.96
N GLN A 262 -1.44 -3.93 0.53
CA GLN A 262 -2.68 -3.21 0.21
C GLN A 262 -3.60 -3.03 1.42
N VAL A 263 -3.84 -4.11 2.17
CA VAL A 263 -4.95 -4.23 3.13
C VAL A 263 -4.49 -3.99 4.57
N PHE A 264 -5.42 -3.95 5.52
CA PHE A 264 -5.05 -3.78 6.94
C PHE A 264 -4.36 -5.04 7.49
N PHE A 265 -3.23 -4.89 8.18
CA PHE A 265 -2.46 -6.02 8.72
C PHE A 265 -2.67 -6.28 10.21
N ALA A 266 -2.77 -5.22 11.02
CA ALA A 266 -2.87 -5.37 12.47
C ALA A 266 -4.22 -5.99 12.87
N GLN A 267 -4.33 -6.47 14.11
CA GLN A 267 -5.63 -6.82 14.65
C GLN A 267 -6.50 -5.55 14.73
N PHE A 268 -7.73 -5.64 14.24
CA PHE A 268 -8.74 -4.61 14.37
C PHE A 268 -9.88 -5.18 15.21
N ALA A 269 -10.26 -4.49 16.29
CA ALA A 269 -11.38 -4.89 17.13
C ALA A 269 -12.70 -4.54 16.45
N ASP A 270 -13.71 -5.42 16.54
CA ASP A 270 -15.04 -5.09 16.05
C ASP A 270 -15.69 -4.02 16.96
N ARG A 271 -16.63 -3.24 16.42
CA ARG A 271 -17.48 -2.32 17.23
C ARG A 271 -18.18 -3.06 18.37
N ALA A 272 -18.45 -4.35 18.22
CA ALA A 272 -19.02 -5.20 19.28
C ALA A 272 -18.05 -5.38 20.46
N ASP A 273 -16.76 -5.56 20.21
CA ASP A 273 -15.74 -5.70 21.25
C ASP A 273 -15.58 -4.42 22.07
N LEU A 274 -15.72 -3.26 21.42
CA LEU A 274 -15.71 -1.97 22.11
C LEU A 274 -16.90 -1.77 23.05
N TYR A 275 -18.03 -2.46 22.81
CA TYR A 275 -19.24 -2.37 23.63
C TYR A 275 -19.21 -3.33 24.83
N VAL A 276 -18.70 -4.55 24.64
CA VAL A 276 -18.52 -5.52 25.75
C VAL A 276 -17.49 -4.98 26.74
N ASP A 277 -16.39 -4.39 26.24
CA ASP A 277 -15.37 -3.82 27.10
C ASP A 277 -15.88 -2.56 27.84
N GLN A 278 -16.80 -1.78 27.27
CA GLN A 278 -17.44 -0.67 28.02
C GLN A 278 -18.35 -1.14 29.15
N LEU A 279 -19.07 -2.25 28.96
CA LEU A 279 -19.98 -2.81 29.98
C LEU A 279 -19.22 -3.56 31.09
N GLU A 280 -18.07 -4.18 30.79
CA GLU A 280 -17.21 -4.79 31.81
C GLU A 280 -16.30 -3.77 32.52
N ARG A 281 -15.79 -2.75 31.81
CA ARG A 281 -15.05 -1.61 32.40
C ARG A 281 -15.88 -0.70 33.30
N GLY A 282 -17.22 -0.80 33.23
CA GLY A 282 -18.11 -0.12 34.19
C GLY A 282 -18.04 -0.71 35.60
N ARG A 283 -17.44 -1.89 35.80
CA ARG A 283 -17.39 -2.55 37.11
C ARG A 283 -16.00 -2.65 37.73
N HIS A 284 -14.90 -2.47 36.99
CA HIS A 284 -13.55 -2.47 37.56
C HIS A 284 -12.60 -1.45 36.91
N ALA A 285 -12.15 -0.51 37.76
CA ALA A 285 -10.90 0.25 37.70
C ALA A 285 -10.75 1.39 36.68
N ALA A 286 -10.73 2.61 37.24
CA ALA A 286 -9.89 3.71 36.76
C ALA A 286 -8.41 3.24 36.66
N HIS A 287 -7.67 3.81 35.70
CA HIS A 287 -6.26 3.52 35.34
C HIS A 287 -5.99 2.34 34.39
N ARG A 288 -6.52 2.38 33.17
CA ARG A 288 -5.79 1.93 31.96
C ARG A 288 -6.12 2.85 30.78
N ASP A 289 -5.08 3.27 30.05
CA ASP A 289 -5.23 4.13 28.87
C ASP A 289 -6.15 3.45 27.84
N PRO A 290 -7.19 4.14 27.32
CA PRO A 290 -7.99 3.58 26.25
C PRO A 290 -7.11 3.36 25.02
N VAL A 291 -7.12 2.13 24.49
CA VAL A 291 -6.57 1.81 23.17
C VAL A 291 -7.32 2.68 22.17
N ARG A 292 -6.72 3.82 21.80
CA ARG A 292 -7.19 4.60 20.65
C ARG A 292 -7.05 3.70 19.42
N PRO A 293 -8.05 3.68 18.51
CA PRO A 293 -7.85 3.06 17.21
C PRO A 293 -6.59 3.69 16.59
N ARG A 294 -5.54 2.88 16.44
CA ARG A 294 -4.35 3.28 15.67
C ARG A 294 -4.82 3.47 14.23
N GLU A 295 -4.32 4.53 13.58
CA GLU A 295 -4.63 4.81 12.18
C GLU A 295 -4.37 3.56 11.33
N PRO A 296 -5.23 3.27 10.33
CA PRO A 296 -5.01 2.15 9.44
C PRO A 296 -3.75 2.36 8.62
N ALA A 297 -2.72 1.57 8.92
CA ALA A 297 -1.46 1.58 8.19
C ALA A 297 -1.35 0.31 7.32
N SER A 298 -1.38 0.48 6.00
CA SER A 298 -1.11 -0.60 5.04
C SER A 298 0.39 -0.86 4.85
N ALA A 299 1.28 0.06 5.25
CA ALA A 299 2.72 -0.20 5.30
C ALA A 299 3.12 -0.73 6.69
N VAL A 300 3.72 -1.93 6.75
CA VAL A 300 4.23 -2.50 8.01
C VAL A 300 5.75 -2.42 8.03
N LEU A 301 6.29 -1.78 9.06
CA LEU A 301 7.72 -1.68 9.30
C LEU A 301 8.14 -2.72 10.35
N LEU A 302 9.01 -3.64 9.95
CA LEU A 302 9.62 -4.63 10.83
C LEU A 302 11.09 -4.30 11.00
N ARG A 303 11.57 -4.26 12.25
CA ARG A 303 13.01 -4.21 12.50
C ARG A 303 13.55 -5.62 12.28
N ALA A 304 14.59 -5.77 11.45
CA ALA A 304 15.27 -7.04 11.31
C ALA A 304 15.89 -7.41 12.67
N ALA A 305 15.24 -8.31 13.40
CA ALA A 305 15.79 -8.93 14.59
C ALA A 305 16.29 -10.32 14.19
N ARG A 306 17.50 -10.67 14.62
CA ARG A 306 17.96 -12.06 14.50
C ARG A 306 17.01 -12.92 15.32
N LEU A 307 16.17 -13.71 14.64
CA LEU A 307 15.47 -14.81 15.28
C LEU A 307 16.53 -15.86 15.60
N HIS A 308 17.07 -15.81 16.82
CA HIS A 308 17.86 -16.91 17.33
C HIS A 308 16.91 -18.09 17.52
N ALA A 309 17.04 -19.10 16.66
CA ALA A 309 16.50 -20.42 16.95
C ALA A 309 17.10 -20.85 18.30
N ARG A 310 16.26 -20.99 19.33
CA ARG A 310 16.70 -21.63 20.56
C ARG A 310 16.82 -23.12 20.24
N ASP A 311 18.04 -23.61 20.14
CA ASP A 311 18.33 -25.04 20.12
C ASP A 311 17.65 -25.72 21.31
N ALA A 312 16.72 -26.61 21.02
CA ALA A 312 16.19 -27.54 22.01
C ALA A 312 17.32 -28.52 22.37
N ARG A 313 18.02 -28.28 23.47
CA ARG A 313 18.93 -29.27 24.04
C ARG A 313 18.10 -30.43 24.62
N PRO A 314 18.35 -31.69 24.24
CA PRO A 314 17.77 -32.82 24.94
C PRO A 314 18.36 -32.89 26.35
N GLY A 315 17.49 -33.07 27.36
CA GLY A 315 17.90 -33.30 28.73
C GLY A 315 18.62 -34.66 28.88
N PRO A 316 19.46 -34.85 29.92
CA PRO A 316 20.22 -36.07 30.10
C PRO A 316 19.28 -37.24 30.44
N GLY A 317 19.45 -38.34 29.70
CA GLY A 317 18.73 -39.58 29.94
C GLY A 317 19.24 -40.31 31.18
N THR A 318 18.31 -40.86 31.95
CA THR A 318 18.58 -41.91 32.95
C THR A 318 18.09 -43.23 32.38
N GLY A 319 18.99 -44.21 32.29
CA GLY A 319 18.73 -45.54 31.77
C GLY A 319 17.98 -46.46 32.73
N GLY A 320 17.39 -47.51 32.16
CA GLY A 320 16.80 -48.67 32.83
C GLY A 320 16.24 -49.64 31.79
N LEU A 321 16.80 -50.86 31.75
CA LEU A 321 16.51 -52.01 30.84
C LEU A 321 15.27 -52.85 31.35
N PRO A 322 14.91 -54.05 30.82
CA PRO A 322 14.17 -54.32 29.56
C PRO A 322 12.97 -55.35 29.62
N TYR A 323 12.11 -55.35 28.57
CA TYR A 323 11.23 -56.44 28.00
C TYR A 323 9.95 -56.96 28.76
N PRO A 324 8.92 -57.63 28.13
CA PRO A 324 8.19 -57.48 26.82
C PRO A 324 6.64 -57.75 26.92
N PRO A 325 5.88 -58.18 25.87
CA PRO A 325 5.40 -57.45 24.68
C PRO A 325 3.85 -57.38 24.60
N GLY A 326 3.30 -56.49 23.75
CA GLY A 326 1.93 -56.65 23.25
C GLY A 326 1.27 -55.39 22.69
N GLY A 327 0.87 -55.42 21.42
CA GLY A 327 -0.24 -54.64 20.87
C GLY A 327 0.08 -53.35 20.11
N ASP A 328 0.10 -53.45 18.77
CA ASP A 328 -0.19 -52.35 17.82
C ASP A 328 -1.73 -52.08 17.76
N PRO A 329 -2.26 -51.06 17.05
CA PRO A 329 -1.65 -49.85 16.47
C PRO A 329 -2.50 -48.57 16.71
N ALA A 330 -1.90 -47.37 16.65
CA ALA A 330 -2.57 -46.14 16.18
C ALA A 330 -1.59 -44.96 16.11
N GLY A 331 -1.23 -44.56 14.88
CA GLY A 331 -0.41 -43.38 14.62
C GLY A 331 -1.13 -42.08 14.99
N SER A 332 -0.68 -41.44 16.07
CA SER A 332 -1.02 -40.06 16.40
C SER A 332 0.18 -39.15 16.08
N ALA A 333 0.07 -38.39 14.99
CA ALA A 333 1.00 -37.30 14.70
C ALA A 333 0.74 -36.16 15.70
N ARG A 334 1.65 -36.00 16.67
CA ARG A 334 1.59 -34.96 17.69
C ARG A 334 1.78 -33.58 17.04
N ARG A 335 0.81 -32.70 17.29
CA ARG A 335 0.84 -31.27 17.00
C ARG A 335 1.60 -30.54 18.12
N HIS A 336 2.59 -29.73 17.78
CA HIS A 336 3.18 -28.77 18.71
C HIS A 336 2.44 -27.44 18.63
N ALA A 337 1.63 -27.15 19.65
CA ALA A 337 1.08 -25.83 19.91
C ALA A 337 2.05 -25.06 20.82
N CYS A 338 2.56 -23.92 20.36
CA CYS A 338 3.38 -23.02 21.16
C CYS A 338 2.47 -21.98 21.83
N LEU A 339 2.14 -22.20 23.11
CA LEU A 339 1.46 -21.24 23.98
C LEU A 339 2.49 -20.32 24.65
N LEU A 340 2.46 -19.03 24.33
CA LEU A 340 3.19 -18.00 25.05
C LEU A 340 2.46 -17.67 26.36
N ARG A 341 2.97 -18.18 27.50
CA ARG A 341 2.56 -17.72 28.85
C ARG A 341 3.47 -16.58 29.30
N HIS A 342 2.88 -15.42 29.61
CA HIS A 342 3.53 -14.36 30.38
C HIS A 342 3.54 -14.75 31.87
N ARG A 343 4.72 -14.77 32.51
CA ARG A 343 4.85 -14.71 33.98
C ARG A 343 5.24 -13.29 34.38
N GLY A 344 4.51 -12.74 35.36
CA GLY A 344 4.79 -11.45 35.97
C GLY A 344 5.97 -11.51 36.93
N GLY A 345 6.70 -10.40 37.02
CA GLY A 345 7.73 -10.13 38.02
C GLY A 345 7.58 -8.69 38.52
N ALA A 346 7.63 -8.52 39.84
CA ALA A 346 7.45 -7.26 40.59
C ALA A 346 8.74 -6.39 40.58
N PRO A 347 8.70 -5.11 41.05
CA PRO A 347 9.57 -4.04 40.60
C PRO A 347 10.82 -3.82 41.46
N GLY A 348 11.90 -3.36 40.81
CA GLY A 348 13.10 -2.79 41.44
C GLY A 348 13.27 -1.32 41.05
N SER A 349 13.69 -0.50 42.01
CA SER A 349 13.65 0.96 42.06
C SER A 349 14.89 1.70 41.52
N ALA A 350 14.63 2.77 40.73
CA ALA A 350 15.34 4.07 40.57
C ALA A 350 16.82 4.12 40.05
N PRO A 351 17.34 5.27 39.52
CA PRO A 351 16.78 6.63 39.48
C PRO A 351 16.73 7.32 38.09
N ALA A 352 16.06 8.47 38.07
CA ALA A 352 15.80 9.33 36.92
C ALA A 352 16.96 10.29 36.59
N VAL A 353 17.17 10.58 35.30
CA VAL A 353 17.77 11.84 34.82
C VAL A 353 17.07 12.28 33.50
N THR A 354 16.67 13.56 33.52
CA THR A 354 16.26 14.51 32.46
C THR A 354 16.79 14.24 31.04
N GLY A 355 16.16 14.59 29.91
CA GLY A 355 15.01 15.43 29.58
C GLY A 355 15.14 15.79 28.09
N ALA A 356 14.06 15.74 27.30
CA ALA A 356 14.01 16.34 25.97
C ALA A 356 12.55 16.70 25.63
N ARG A 357 12.36 17.97 25.26
CA ARG A 357 11.07 18.68 25.12
C ARG A 357 10.26 18.17 23.92
N ALA A 358 8.98 17.86 24.16
CA ALA A 358 7.96 17.84 23.11
C ALA A 358 7.37 19.25 22.94
N ALA A 359 7.55 19.84 21.75
CA ALA A 359 6.89 21.09 21.38
C ALA A 359 5.38 20.84 21.18
N ARG A 360 4.55 21.43 22.05
CA ARG A 360 3.09 21.51 21.88
C ARG A 360 2.73 22.71 21.01
N VAL A 361 2.12 22.48 19.85
CA VAL A 361 1.39 23.52 19.12
C VAL A 361 0.06 23.77 19.83
N ARG A 362 -0.08 24.92 20.49
CA ARG A 362 -1.36 25.40 21.05
C ARG A 362 -2.13 26.13 19.95
N ASN A 363 -3.29 25.61 19.58
CA ASN A 363 -4.25 26.31 18.74
C ASN A 363 -5.06 27.28 19.62
N ARG A 364 -4.81 28.60 19.52
CA ARG A 364 -5.59 29.63 20.22
C ARG A 364 -6.81 30.01 19.38
N ARG A 365 -7.99 29.53 19.78
CA ARG A 365 -9.27 30.16 19.43
C ARG A 365 -9.37 31.49 20.18
N ARG A 366 -9.65 32.58 19.46
CA ARG A 366 -10.27 33.79 20.02
C ARG A 366 -11.63 33.95 19.35
N GLY A 367 -12.68 33.91 20.16
CA GLY A 367 -14.00 34.40 19.78
C GLY A 367 -14.11 35.90 20.06
N ARG A 368 -14.93 36.57 19.27
CA ARG A 368 -15.72 37.74 19.69
C ARG A 368 -17.01 37.73 18.86
N SER A 369 -18.12 37.83 19.56
CA SER A 369 -19.47 38.06 19.06
C SER A 369 -19.78 39.55 19.04
N SER A 370 -20.59 40.02 18.09
CA SER A 370 -21.80 40.84 18.31
C SER A 370 -22.44 41.22 16.96
N ALA A 371 -23.75 41.40 17.02
CA ALA A 371 -24.72 41.46 15.94
C ALA A 371 -24.80 42.82 15.21
N GLY A 372 -25.48 42.83 14.06
CA GLY A 372 -25.89 44.05 13.36
C GLY A 372 -26.54 43.77 12.00
N THR A 373 -27.87 43.72 11.98
CA THR A 373 -28.74 43.63 10.80
C THR A 373 -28.79 44.97 10.06
N VAL A 374 -28.53 45.02 8.74
CA VAL A 374 -29.14 45.98 7.78
C VAL A 374 -29.06 45.37 6.37
N GLY A 375 -30.18 45.34 5.65
CA GLY A 375 -30.24 44.96 4.24
C GLY A 375 -29.99 46.15 3.29
N SER A 376 -29.55 45.86 2.07
CA SER A 376 -29.89 46.65 0.87
C SER A 376 -29.45 45.89 -0.37
N ALA A 377 -30.33 45.89 -1.37
CA ALA A 377 -30.05 45.51 -2.75
C ALA A 377 -28.94 46.39 -3.36
N THR A 378 -28.30 45.94 -4.44
CA THR A 378 -28.58 46.34 -5.84
C THR A 378 -27.35 46.17 -6.75
N VAL A 379 -27.63 45.82 -8.01
CA VAL A 379 -26.93 46.03 -9.30
C VAL A 379 -25.74 45.14 -9.72
N ALA A 380 -26.02 44.49 -10.85
CA ALA A 380 -25.14 43.87 -11.83
C ALA A 380 -23.91 44.68 -12.26
N ARG A 381 -22.88 43.98 -12.76
CA ARG A 381 -22.10 44.45 -13.92
C ARG A 381 -21.52 43.27 -14.70
N GLN A 382 -21.99 43.15 -15.93
CA GLN A 382 -21.41 42.41 -17.03
C GLN A 382 -20.02 42.98 -17.37
N CYS A 383 -19.09 42.12 -17.75
CA CYS A 383 -18.03 42.42 -18.72
C CYS A 383 -17.65 41.14 -19.50
N ARG A 384 -17.91 41.18 -20.80
CA ARG A 384 -17.36 40.37 -21.92
C ARG A 384 -16.64 41.38 -22.84
N PRO A 385 -15.91 40.99 -23.90
CA PRO A 385 -14.89 39.93 -24.11
C PRO A 385 -13.59 40.62 -24.69
N PRO A 386 -12.70 40.03 -25.53
CA PRO A 386 -13.03 39.50 -26.87
C PRO A 386 -12.35 38.17 -27.27
N HIS A 387 -12.86 37.67 -28.39
CA HIS A 387 -12.49 36.47 -29.15
C HIS A 387 -11.07 36.50 -29.73
N SER A 388 -10.48 35.32 -29.93
CA SER A 388 -9.64 35.05 -31.10
C SER A 388 -9.76 33.59 -31.53
N THR A 389 -10.20 33.40 -32.76
CA THR A 389 -10.21 32.19 -33.57
C THR A 389 -8.79 31.75 -33.93
N ALA A 390 -8.51 30.43 -33.89
CA ALA A 390 -7.60 29.79 -34.84
C ALA A 390 -7.82 28.28 -34.86
N SER A 391 -8.32 27.81 -35.99
CA SER A 391 -8.19 26.46 -36.53
C SER A 391 -6.72 26.06 -36.71
N TRP A 392 -6.33 24.88 -36.22
CA TRP A 392 -5.61 23.78 -36.90
C TRP A 392 -5.42 22.63 -35.90
#